data_AF-A0A0L7KNB4-F1
#
_entry.id   AF-A0A0L7KNB4-F1
#
_cell.length_a   1.000
_cell.length_b   1.000
_cell.length_c   1.000
_cell.angle_alpha   90.00
_cell.angle_beta   90.00
_cell.angle_gamma   90.00
#
_symmetry.space_group_name_H-M   'P 1'
#
loop_
_entity.id
_entity.type
_entity.pdbx_description
1 polymer ?
#
loop_
_entity_poly.entity_id
_entity_poly.type
_entity_poly.pdbx_seq_one_letter_code
_entity_poly.pdbx_strand_id
1 'polypeptide(L)'
;MSTTCKYCNEAEDKQNRPGLLCYGCMNFVHLTCLRRPGTPGDFACDVFFEYTCESCSQDKMESFVRYKIPCKQKKNWVGTIAGVLSIYNKLFFKSGSTVLGEMGWWRLLHNFSPAVAAHISKYYK
;
A
#
# COMPACT_ATOMS: atom_id res chain seq x y z
N MET A 1 4.19 -16.50 15.13
CA MET A 1 5.47 -15.79 14.93
C MET A 1 5.14 -14.34 14.61
N SER A 2 5.40 -13.41 15.53
CA SER A 2 5.19 -11.98 15.32
C SER A 2 6.42 -11.39 14.63
N THR A 3 6.25 -10.76 13.47
CA THR A 3 7.32 -10.01 12.81
C THR A 3 7.57 -8.71 13.59
N THR A 4 8.83 -8.41 13.92
CA THR A 4 9.22 -7.17 14.61
C THR A 4 10.06 -6.26 13.69
N CYS A 5 10.03 -4.96 13.98
CA CYS A 5 10.76 -3.96 13.22
C CYS A 5 12.24 -3.97 13.57
N LYS A 6 13.09 -3.98 12.54
CA LYS A 6 14.56 -3.98 12.68
C LYS A 6 15.11 -2.81 13.50
N TYR A 7 14.49 -1.64 13.41
CA TYR A 7 15.05 -0.41 13.99
C TYR A 7 14.50 -0.07 15.38
N CYS A 8 13.23 -0.36 15.65
CA CYS A 8 12.62 -0.05 16.95
C CYS A 8 12.23 -1.30 17.76
N ASN A 9 12.40 -2.51 17.22
CA ASN A 9 12.05 -3.79 17.83
C ASN A 9 10.55 -3.98 18.18
N GLU A 10 9.70 -3.01 17.84
CA GLU A 10 8.25 -3.11 18.03
C GLU A 10 7.61 -4.00 16.96
N ALA A 11 6.46 -4.58 17.29
CA ALA A 11 5.71 -5.48 16.42
C ALA A 11 5.22 -4.80 15.11
N GLU A 12 5.01 -5.61 14.08
CA GLU A 12 4.29 -5.19 12.88
C GLU A 12 2.81 -4.90 13.19
N ASP A 13 2.32 -3.75 12.70
CA ASP A 13 0.90 -3.43 12.66
C ASP A 13 0.57 -2.89 11.26
N LYS A 14 -0.02 -3.72 10.40
CA LYS A 14 -0.35 -3.33 9.02
C LYS A 14 -1.33 -2.15 8.95
N GLN A 15 -2.15 -1.94 9.97
CA GLN A 15 -3.19 -0.90 9.97
C GLN A 15 -2.61 0.45 10.39
N ASN A 16 -1.96 0.51 11.56
CA ASN A 16 -1.55 1.78 12.18
C ASN A 16 -0.06 2.08 12.02
N ARG A 17 0.78 1.05 11.88
CA ARG A 17 2.24 1.20 11.70
C ARG A 17 2.70 0.30 10.56
N PRO A 18 2.24 0.53 9.32
CA PRO A 18 2.67 -0.28 8.19
C PRO A 18 4.17 -0.12 7.96
N GLY A 19 4.73 -1.02 7.17
CA GLY A 19 6.16 -1.04 6.89
C GLY A 19 6.50 -1.86 5.66
N LEU A 20 7.80 -1.96 5.40
CA LEU A 20 8.39 -2.62 4.24
C LEU A 20 9.29 -3.77 4.70
N LEU A 21 9.38 -4.81 3.87
CA LEU A 21 10.36 -5.88 4.04
C LEU A 21 11.58 -5.57 3.17
N CYS A 22 12.76 -5.67 3.75
CA CYS A 22 14.01 -5.52 3.00
C CYS A 22 14.22 -6.72 2.07
N TYR A 23 14.49 -6.49 0.79
CA TYR A 23 14.75 -7.56 -0.19
C TYR A 23 15.99 -8.40 0.17
N GLY A 24 17.05 -7.77 0.66
CA GLY A 24 18.30 -8.48 1.00
C GLY A 24 18.25 -9.33 2.28
N CYS A 25 17.70 -8.81 3.38
CA CYS A 25 17.72 -9.49 4.69
C CYS A 25 16.35 -9.94 5.19
N MET A 26 15.27 -9.69 4.45
CA MET A 26 13.89 -10.02 4.79
C MET A 26 13.36 -9.41 6.10
N ASN A 27 14.13 -8.55 6.75
CA ASN A 27 13.71 -7.86 7.97
C ASN A 27 12.67 -6.78 7.66
N PHE A 28 11.70 -6.65 8.56
CA PHE A 28 10.64 -5.64 8.51
C PHE A 28 11.10 -4.30 9.07
N VAL A 29 10.63 -3.21 8.47
CA VAL A 29 10.90 -1.84 8.91
C VAL A 29 9.62 -1.02 8.79
N HIS A 30 9.17 -0.40 9.89
CA HIS A 30 8.04 0.54 9.85
C HIS A 30 8.34 1.74 8.94
N LEU A 31 7.32 2.28 8.26
CA LEU A 31 7.47 3.48 7.44
C LEU A 31 8.00 4.68 8.25
N THR A 32 7.59 4.79 9.50
CA THR A 32 8.05 5.83 10.44
C THR A 32 9.44 5.59 10.99
N CYS A 33 9.98 4.38 10.83
CA CYS A 33 11.34 4.02 11.26
C CYS A 33 12.35 4.07 10.11
N LEU A 34 11.93 4.33 8.88
CA LEU A 34 12.84 4.56 7.76
C LEU A 34 13.82 5.69 8.10
N ARG A 35 15.06 5.60 7.60
CA ARG A 35 16.11 6.59 7.91
C ARG A 35 15.82 7.95 7.28
N ARG A 36 15.03 7.94 6.21
CA ARG A 36 14.43 9.13 5.60
C ARG A 36 12.94 9.21 5.98
N PRO A 37 12.31 10.39 5.89
CA PRO A 37 10.90 10.55 6.21
C PRO A 37 10.02 9.86 5.16
N GLY A 38 9.76 8.56 5.34
CA GLY A 38 8.82 7.79 4.54
C GLY A 38 9.34 7.23 3.21
N THR A 39 8.40 6.71 2.42
CA THR A 39 8.61 6.22 1.06
C THR A 39 8.68 7.38 0.05
N PRO A 40 9.21 7.18 -1.17
CA PRO A 40 9.28 8.26 -2.15
C PRO A 40 7.87 8.62 -2.65
N GLY A 41 7.58 9.93 -2.72
CA GLY A 41 6.29 10.49 -3.13
C GLY A 41 5.42 10.93 -1.95
N ASP A 42 4.23 11.44 -2.25
CA ASP A 42 3.39 12.16 -1.27
C ASP A 42 2.19 11.34 -0.76
N PHE A 43 2.17 10.03 -1.03
CA PHE A 43 1.07 9.15 -0.62
C PHE A 43 1.30 8.59 0.78
N ALA A 44 0.41 8.96 1.70
CA ALA A 44 0.40 8.40 3.05
C ALA A 44 0.19 6.87 3.01
N CYS A 45 0.97 6.14 3.80
CA CYS A 45 0.92 4.68 3.91
C CYS A 45 1.18 3.91 2.60
N ASP A 46 1.87 4.50 1.62
CA ASP A 46 2.27 3.80 0.40
C ASP A 46 3.35 2.75 0.72
N VAL A 47 2.97 1.47 0.66
CA VAL A 47 3.87 0.33 0.94
C VAL A 47 4.28 -0.43 -0.32
N PHE A 48 4.01 0.11 -1.52
CA PHE A 48 4.19 -0.62 -2.78
C PHE A 48 5.59 -0.43 -3.38
N PHE A 49 6.62 -0.81 -2.61
CA PHE A 49 8.02 -0.70 -2.99
C PHE A 49 8.80 -1.97 -2.68
N GLU A 50 9.72 -2.32 -3.57
CA GLU A 50 10.88 -3.14 -3.23
C GLU A 50 11.87 -2.26 -2.47
N TYR A 51 12.13 -2.61 -1.21
CA TYR A 51 12.95 -1.84 -0.29
C TYR A 51 14.26 -2.56 -0.01
N THR A 52 15.36 -1.82 0.02
CA THR A 52 16.65 -2.30 0.53
C THR A 52 17.10 -1.40 1.66
N CYS A 53 17.30 -1.99 2.84
CA CYS A 53 17.79 -1.25 4.00
C CYS A 53 19.26 -0.86 3.86
N GLU A 54 19.66 0.16 4.62
CA GLU A 54 21.03 0.71 4.66
C GLU A 54 22.12 -0.36 4.79
N SER A 55 21.92 -1.36 5.66
CA SER A 55 22.93 -2.41 5.88
C SER A 55 23.11 -3.34 4.69
N CYS A 56 22.06 -3.52 3.88
CA CYS A 56 22.09 -4.38 2.69
C CYS A 56 22.49 -3.62 1.43
N SER A 57 22.43 -2.29 1.44
CA SER A 57 22.82 -1.48 0.28
C SER A 57 24.34 -1.30 0.20
N GLN A 58 24.87 -1.24 -1.02
CA GLN A 58 26.30 -1.04 -1.28
C GLN A 58 26.76 0.38 -0.93
N ASP A 59 25.90 1.36 -1.17
CA ASP A 59 26.13 2.79 -0.94
C ASP A 59 25.82 3.23 0.50
N LYS A 60 25.44 2.30 1.39
CA LYS A 60 24.97 2.59 2.76
C LYS A 60 23.82 3.60 2.78
N MET A 61 22.94 3.55 1.78
CA MET A 61 21.71 4.34 1.75
C MET A 61 20.50 3.44 1.53
N GLU A 62 19.34 3.84 2.07
CA GLU A 62 18.10 3.12 1.80
C GLU A 62 17.65 3.34 0.35
N SER A 63 17.37 2.25 -0.36
CA SER A 63 16.89 2.30 -1.74
C SER A 63 15.47 1.75 -1.87
N PHE A 64 14.73 2.31 -2.82
CA PHE A 64 13.30 2.06 -2.99
C PHE A 64 13.00 1.99 -4.49
N VAL A 65 12.55 0.83 -4.94
CA VAL A 65 12.11 0.62 -6.32
C VAL A 65 10.60 0.42 -6.28
N ARG A 66 9.85 1.32 -6.93
CA ARG A 66 8.38 1.22 -6.97
C ARG A 66 7.99 -0.07 -7.67
N TYR A 67 7.07 -0.84 -7.07
CA TYR A 67 6.55 -2.02 -7.74
C TYR A 67 5.90 -1.62 -9.07
N LYS A 68 6.24 -2.36 -10.12
CA LYS A 68 5.66 -2.14 -11.43
C LYS A 68 4.20 -2.59 -11.40
N ILE A 69 3.30 -1.64 -11.23
CA ILE A 69 1.86 -1.90 -11.34
C ILE A 69 1.59 -2.24 -12.81
N PRO A 70 1.07 -3.44 -13.14
CA PRO A 70 0.88 -3.87 -14.53
C PRO A 70 -0.27 -3.14 -15.26
N CYS A 71 -0.78 -2.04 -14.70
CA CYS A 71 -1.85 -1.24 -15.27
C CYS A 71 -1.26 -0.19 -16.21
N LYS A 72 -1.25 -0.47 -17.52
CA LYS A 72 -1.03 0.59 -18.52
C LYS A 72 -2.22 1.55 -18.47
N GLN A 73 -1.97 2.86 -18.51
CA GLN A 73 -3.04 3.83 -18.74
C GLN A 73 -3.73 3.47 -20.06
N LYS A 74 -5.00 3.06 -19.98
CA LYS A 74 -5.82 2.76 -21.15
C LYS A 74 -6.39 4.08 -21.69
N LYS A 75 -6.69 4.14 -22.99
CA LYS A 75 -7.34 5.29 -23.64
C LYS A 75 -8.59 5.77 -22.91
N ASN A 76 -9.30 4.88 -22.20
CA ASN A 76 -10.38 5.22 -21.28
C ASN A 76 -9.96 4.96 -19.82
N TRP A 77 -9.17 5.87 -19.28
CA TRP A 77 -8.67 5.82 -17.91
C TRP A 77 -9.79 5.93 -16.87
N VAL A 78 -10.74 6.85 -17.07
CA VAL A 78 -11.88 7.07 -16.17
C VAL A 78 -12.75 5.81 -16.07
N GLY A 79 -13.08 5.19 -17.20
CA GLY A 79 -13.84 3.94 -17.22
C GLY A 79 -13.10 2.78 -16.53
N THR A 80 -11.76 2.75 -16.63
CA THR A 80 -10.95 1.73 -15.94
C THR A 80 -11.00 1.92 -14.43
N ILE A 81 -10.87 3.15 -13.93
CA ILE A 81 -11.01 3.46 -12.50
C ILE A 81 -12.42 3.10 -12.01
N ALA A 82 -13.46 3.59 -12.68
CA ALA A 82 -14.85 3.32 -12.31
C ALA A 82 -15.15 1.82 -12.26
N GLY A 83 -14.61 1.04 -13.21
CA GLY A 83 -14.70 -0.41 -13.22
C GLY A 83 -14.03 -1.05 -12.01
N VAL A 84 -12.79 -0.67 -11.68
CA VAL A 84 -12.07 -1.22 -10.51
C VAL A 84 -12.78 -0.88 -9.21
N LEU A 85 -13.22 0.36 -9.03
CA LEU A 85 -13.97 0.80 -7.84
C LEU A 85 -15.29 0.03 -7.68
N SER A 86 -15.95 -0.29 -8.80
CA SER A 86 -17.21 -1.06 -8.81
C SER A 86 -17.01 -2.55 -8.57
N ILE A 87 -15.93 -3.16 -9.08
CA ILE A 87 -15.56 -4.57 -8.81
C ILE A 87 -15.40 -4.81 -7.31
N TYR A 88 -14.75 -3.88 -6.61
CA TYR A 88 -14.51 -3.96 -5.17
C TYR A 88 -15.58 -3.24 -4.33
N ASN A 89 -16.77 -3.00 -4.90
CA ASN A 89 -17.90 -2.46 -4.17
C ASN A 89 -18.34 -3.43 -3.05
N LYS A 90 -18.73 -2.89 -1.90
CA LYS A 90 -19.05 -3.61 -0.65
C LYS A 90 -17.86 -4.35 0.00
N LEU A 91 -16.66 -4.32 -0.60
CA LEU A 91 -15.44 -4.84 0.02
C LEU A 91 -14.53 -3.70 0.50
N PHE A 92 -14.03 -2.89 -0.44
CA PHE A 92 -13.17 -1.74 -0.12
C PHE A 92 -13.88 -0.41 -0.35
N PHE A 93 -14.80 -0.39 -1.31
CA PHE A 93 -15.50 0.83 -1.72
C PHE A 93 -17.01 0.70 -1.54
N LYS A 94 -17.68 1.83 -1.36
CA LYS A 94 -19.13 1.94 -1.42
C LYS A 94 -19.52 2.90 -2.53
N SER A 95 -20.27 2.41 -3.52
CA SER A 95 -20.87 3.27 -4.54
C SER A 95 -21.90 4.22 -3.92
N GLY A 96 -21.84 5.49 -4.32
CA GLY A 96 -22.82 6.52 -3.96
C GLY A 96 -23.99 6.61 -4.93
N SER A 97 -24.00 5.83 -6.02
CA SER A 97 -24.91 6.08 -7.14
C SER A 97 -26.40 5.98 -6.79
N THR A 98 -26.78 5.07 -5.91
CA THR A 98 -28.17 4.93 -5.46
C THR A 98 -28.59 5.99 -4.45
N VAL A 99 -27.63 6.57 -3.73
CA VAL A 99 -27.87 7.56 -2.68
C VAL A 99 -27.91 8.98 -3.25
N LEU A 100 -27.02 9.26 -4.20
CA LEU A 100 -26.87 10.57 -4.83
C LEU A 100 -27.71 10.73 -6.11
N GLY A 101 -28.21 9.62 -6.68
CA GLY A 101 -28.96 9.62 -7.94
C GLY A 101 -28.09 9.84 -9.18
N GLU A 102 -26.77 9.89 -9.02
CA GLU A 102 -25.79 10.12 -10.10
C GLU A 102 -24.62 9.14 -10.05
N MET A 103 -24.05 8.83 -11.22
CA MET A 103 -22.90 7.91 -11.33
C MET A 103 -21.58 8.61 -11.02
N GLY A 104 -20.54 7.86 -10.69
CA GLY A 104 -19.19 8.41 -10.55
C GLY A 104 -18.72 8.66 -9.11
N TRP A 105 -19.49 8.24 -8.11
CA TRP A 105 -19.16 8.47 -6.70
C TRP A 105 -18.82 7.18 -5.96
N TRP A 106 -17.69 7.19 -5.28
CA TRP A 106 -17.27 6.14 -4.37
C TRP A 106 -16.63 6.75 -3.13
N ARG A 107 -16.79 6.06 -2.00
CA ARG A 107 -16.02 6.31 -0.79
C ARG A 107 -15.37 5.02 -0.29
N LEU A 108 -14.37 5.15 0.56
CA LEU A 108 -13.87 4.02 1.33
C LEU A 108 -14.99 3.48 2.23
N LEU A 109 -15.15 2.16 2.23
CA LEU A 109 -16.07 1.48 3.12
C LEU A 109 -15.51 1.38 4.54
N HIS A 110 -14.19 1.18 4.63
CA HIS A 110 -13.41 1.05 5.86
C HIS A 110 -12.17 1.93 5.80
N ASN A 111 -11.64 2.31 6.97
CA ASN A 111 -10.38 3.07 7.07
C ASN A 111 -9.15 2.14 7.00
N PHE A 112 -9.21 1.10 6.18
CA PHE A 112 -8.08 0.18 6.03
C PHE A 112 -6.88 0.90 5.42
N SER A 113 -5.70 0.67 5.97
CA SER A 113 -4.46 1.08 5.31
C SER A 113 -4.33 0.35 3.97
N PRO A 114 -3.57 0.89 3.00
CA PRO A 114 -3.27 0.19 1.76
C PRO A 114 -2.62 -1.19 1.99
N ALA A 115 -1.83 -1.35 3.06
CA ALA A 115 -1.22 -2.63 3.44
C ALA A 115 -2.27 -3.67 3.87
N VAL A 116 -3.27 -3.26 4.67
CA VAL A 116 -4.40 -4.12 5.06
C VAL A 116 -5.26 -4.47 3.86
N ALA A 117 -5.62 -3.47 3.03
CA ALA A 117 -6.41 -3.69 1.83
C ALA A 117 -5.71 -4.66 0.86
N ALA A 118 -4.40 -4.51 0.64
CA ALA A 118 -3.62 -5.43 -0.17
C ALA A 118 -3.57 -6.85 0.41
N HIS A 119 -3.49 -6.99 1.74
CA HIS A 119 -3.55 -8.29 2.41
C HIS A 119 -4.91 -8.97 2.18
N ILE A 120 -6.02 -8.27 2.41
CA ILE A 120 -7.38 -8.79 2.20
C ILE A 120 -7.57 -9.17 0.72
N SER A 121 -7.15 -8.31 -0.21
CA SER A 121 -7.34 -8.53 -1.64
C SER A 121 -6.67 -9.80 -2.17
N LYS A 122 -5.64 -10.33 -1.50
CA LYS A 122 -5.00 -11.60 -1.88
C LYS A 122 -5.91 -12.81 -1.69
N TYR A 123 -6.87 -12.74 -0.77
CA TYR A 123 -7.77 -13.85 -0.43
C TYR A 123 -9.16 -13.72 -1.05
N TYR A 124 -9.44 -12.60 -1.73
CA TYR A 124 -10.73 -12.34 -2.37
C TYR A 124 -10.78 -12.78 -3.85
N LYS A 125 -9.76 -13.51 -4.32
CA LYS A 125 -9.68 -14.05 -5.68
C LYS A 125 -9.61 -15.57 -5.65
#